data_AF-A0A1H8MZY0-F1
#
_entry.id   AF-A0A1H8MZY0-F1
#
_cell.length_a   1.000
_cell.length_b   1.000
_cell.length_c   1.000
_cell.angle_alpha   90.00
_cell.angle_beta   90.00
_cell.angle_gamma   90.00
#
_symmetry.space_group_name_H-M   'P 1'
#
loop_
_entity.id
_entity.type
_entity.pdbx_description
1 polymer ?
#
loop_
_entity_poly.entity_id
_entity_poly.type
_entity_poly.pdbx_seq_one_letter_code
_entity_poly.pdbx_strand_id
1 'polypeptide(L)' 'MEGRSLQDLLPVPDGMTAVDLPDGRRVFAPAGADPEAVQVHVAERETKR' A
#
# COMPACT_ATOMS: atom_id res chain seq x y z
N MET A 1 4.63 24.05 10.08
CA MET A 1 4.54 22.75 10.79
C MET A 1 3.74 21.85 9.87
N GLU A 2 4.43 21.04 9.06
CA GLU A 2 3.74 20.14 8.13
C GLU A 2 3.15 18.99 8.94
N GLY A 3 1.83 18.86 8.92
CA GLY A 3 1.12 17.84 9.67
C GLY A 3 1.46 16.46 9.10
N ARG A 4 2.16 15.64 9.89
CA ARG A 4 2.38 14.22 9.54
C ARG A 4 1.00 13.56 9.44
N SER A 5 0.62 13.11 8.26
CA SER A 5 -0.59 12.31 8.09
C SER A 5 -0.40 10.98 8.84
N LEU A 6 -1.46 10.49 9.50
CA LEU A 6 -1.41 9.29 10.34
C LEU A 6 -0.88 8.04 9.59
N GLN A 7 -1.07 8.01 8.27
CA GLN A 7 -0.56 6.97 7.37
C GLN A 7 0.98 6.90 7.28
N ASP A 8 1.68 7.98 7.64
CA ASP A 8 3.14 8.04 7.66
C ASP A 8 3.72 7.65 9.03
N LEU A 9 2.86 7.48 10.03
CA LEU A 9 3.24 7.06 11.39
C LEU A 9 3.14 5.55 11.60
N LEU A 10 2.59 4.81 10.62
CA LEU A 10 2.48 3.36 10.71
C LEU A 10 3.78 2.71 10.21
N PRO A 11 4.52 2.01 11.09
CA PRO A 11 5.68 1.26 10.66
C PRO A 11 5.24 0.15 9.70
N VAL A 12 6.08 -0.10 8.70
CA VAL A 12 5.88 -1.23 7.79
C VAL A 12 6.02 -2.52 8.61
N PRO A 13 5.06 -3.46 8.51
CA PRO A 13 5.19 -4.76 9.16
C PRO A 13 6.44 -5.51 8.70
N ASP A 14 7.02 -6.32 9.57
CA ASP A 14 8.21 -7.12 9.24
C ASP A 14 7.93 -8.08 8.08
N GLY A 15 8.89 -8.20 7.15
CA GLY A 15 8.73 -8.98 5.93
C GLY A 15 7.75 -8.38 4.90
N MET A 16 7.25 -7.17 5.11
CA MET A 16 6.40 -6.46 4.17
C MET A 16 7.06 -5.18 3.63
N THR A 17 6.53 -4.68 2.53
CA THR A 17 6.86 -3.38 1.93
C THR A 17 5.58 -2.56 1.79
N ALA A 18 5.69 -1.25 1.98
CA ALA A 18 4.61 -0.33 1.63
C ALA A 18 4.61 -0.09 0.12
N VAL A 19 3.42 -0.14 -0.49
CA VAL A 19 3.19 0.18 -1.91
C VAL A 19 2.12 1.27 -1.95
N ASP A 20 2.45 2.40 -2.57
CA ASP A 20 1.53 3.48 -2.79
C ASP A 20 0.69 3.20 -4.06
N LEU A 21 -0.62 3.20 -3.91
CA LEU A 21 -1.61 3.02 -4.97
C LEU A 21 -1.87 4.35 -5.69
N PRO A 22 -2.32 4.32 -6.96
CA PRO A 22 -2.63 5.52 -7.73
C PRO A 22 -3.76 6.36 -7.12
N ASP A 23 -4.63 5.75 -6.30
CA ASP A 23 -5.69 6.44 -5.56
C ASP A 23 -5.20 7.20 -4.31
N GLY A 24 -3.89 7.27 -4.08
CA GLY A 24 -3.28 7.94 -2.92
C GLY A 24 -3.36 7.13 -1.61
N ARG A 25 -3.84 5.88 -1.68
CA ARG A 25 -3.84 4.93 -0.57
C ARG A 25 -2.52 4.16 -0.52
N ARG A 26 -2.09 3.77 0.68
CA ARG A 26 -0.91 2.91 0.89
C ARG A 26 -1.37 1.52 1.34
N VAL A 27 -0.81 0.48 0.74
CA VAL A 27 -1.04 -0.93 1.12
C VAL A 27 0.27 -1.61 1.48
N PHE A 28 0.18 -2.71 2.24
CA PHE A 28 1.35 -3.51 2.60
C PHE A 28 1.34 -4.83 1.82
N ALA A 29 2.45 -5.12 1.16
CA ALA A 29 2.65 -6.34 0.37
C ALA A 29 3.90 -7.09 0.86
N PRO A 30 4.05 -8.39 0.58
CA PRO A 30 5.28 -9.12 0.90
C PRO A 30 6.53 -8.44 0.33
N ALA A 31 7.64 -8.47 1.06
CA ALA A 31 8.91 -7.94 0.57
C ALA A 31 9.32 -8.62 -0.74
N GLY A 32 9.64 -7.82 -1.76
CA GLY A 32 9.95 -8.30 -3.11
C GLY A 32 8.73 -8.51 -4.01
N ALA A 33 7.52 -8.21 -3.55
CA ALA A 33 6.34 -8.17 -4.41
C ALA A 33 6.47 -7.04 -5.44
N ASP A 34 5.99 -7.32 -6.65
CA ASP A 34 5.96 -6.34 -7.73
C ASP A 34 4.87 -5.28 -7.48
N PRO A 35 5.20 -3.98 -7.48
CA PRO A 35 4.25 -2.92 -7.14
C PRO A 35 3.11 -2.80 -8.17
N GLU A 36 3.33 -3.14 -9.44
CA GLU A 36 2.28 -3.12 -10.47
C GLU A 36 1.33 -4.30 -10.26
N ALA A 37 1.87 -5.50 -9.98
CA ALA A 37 1.05 -6.67 -9.65
C ALA A 37 0.21 -6.46 -8.38
N VAL A 38 0.76 -5.78 -7.36
CA VAL A 38 0.03 -5.40 -6.14
C VAL A 38 -1.11 -4.42 -6.45
N GLN A 39 -0.85 -3.41 -7.29
CA GLN A 39 -1.88 -2.44 -7.70
C GLN A 39 -3.04 -3.12 -8.43
N VAL A 40 -2.73 -3.99 -9.41
CA VAL A 40 -3.74 -4.76 -10.15
C VAL A 40 -4.53 -5.65 -9.21
N HIS A 41 -3.86 -6.38 -8.31
CA HIS A 41 -4.52 -7.26 -7.35
C HIS A 41 -5.51 -6.52 -6.44
N VAL A 42 -5.14 -5.33 -5.95
CA VAL A 42 -6.02 -4.50 -5.13
C VAL A 42 -7.20 -4.00 -5.96
N ALA A 43 -6.96 -3.48 -7.17
CA ALA A 43 -8.02 -3.00 -8.05
C ALA A 43 -9.07 -4.10 -8.33
N GLU A 44 -8.61 -5.31 -8.67
CA GLU A 44 -9.51 -6.45 -8.93
C GLU A 44 -10.32 -6.87 -7.71
N ARG A 45 -9.75 -6.82 -6.50
CA ARG A 45 -10.47 -7.16 -5.26
C ARG A 45 -11.52 -6.13 -4.90
N GLU A 46 -11.25 -4.85 -5.12
CA GLU A 46 -12.15 -3.75 -4.76
C GLU A 46 -13.36 -3.68 -5.71
N THR A 47 -13.17 -3.96 -7.00
CA THR A 47 -14.27 -4.02 -7.98
C THR A 47 -15.24 -5.18 -7.73
N LYS A 48 -14.81 -6.22 -7.01
CA LYS A 48 -15.62 -7.41 -6.72
C LYS A 48 -16.49 -7.28 -5.44
N ARG A 49 -16.49 -6.12 -4.78
CA ARG A 49 -17.19 -5.90 -3.52
C ARG A 49 -18.64 -5.46 -3.68
#